data_AF-A0A257V924-F1
#
_entry.id   AF-A0A257V924-F1
#
_cell.length_a   1.000
_cell.length_b   1.000
_cell.length_c   1.000
_cell.angle_alpha   90.00
_cell.angle_beta   90.00
_cell.angle_gamma   90.00
#
_symmetry.space_group_name_H-M   'P 1'
#
loop_
_entity.id
_entity.type
_entity.pdbx_description
1 polymer ?
#
loop_
_entity_poly.entity_id
_entity_poly.type
_entity_poly.pdbx_seq_one_letter_code
_entity_poly.pdbx_strand_id
1 'polypeptide(L)'
;MLGATMEGSHAMISKIEFGPAAHREIFAEPTPLGLIGLALGCAALTPIAFGFRLTPAGLSTAAVICLLFGAGCQFLAGLMSFANKNLYGGTLFTAFAFNWTLNWWALNSLARGFVPDAVVIHAVEAASLVVFLVITYGFGFYSTLLFAFLADIDLLYVCKIANALAGTRTFDVPIAVFTVGLGALSLWIAFALLVNPTAGRVVFPIAGPLFAAAPRPSFDTSRRRAIFAELYRHWREQGFRPVGLDELERALAEGAAGRSILPDVQYLAELGGLVLTHRPGEPDAPAGVRLSAAGIDFFEQVVLKKDQFA
;
A
#
# COMPACT_ATOMS: atom_id res chain seq x y z
N MET A 1 35.31 -29.46 -39.73
CA MET A 1 34.67 -28.15 -39.96
C MET A 1 33.20 -28.44 -40.16
N LEU A 2 32.20 -27.94 -39.47
CA LEU A 2 31.91 -26.89 -38.47
C LEU A 2 30.44 -27.22 -38.11
N GLY A 3 29.85 -27.09 -36.93
CA GLY A 3 30.09 -26.37 -35.69
C GLY A 3 28.70 -26.35 -35.01
N ALA A 4 28.65 -26.64 -33.73
CA ALA A 4 27.43 -26.66 -32.93
C ALA A 4 26.77 -25.28 -32.84
N THR A 5 25.45 -25.24 -32.69
CA THR A 5 24.76 -24.41 -31.69
C THR A 5 23.41 -25.04 -31.36
N MET A 6 23.40 -25.90 -30.34
CA MET A 6 22.20 -26.03 -29.51
C MET A 6 22.12 -24.73 -28.72
N GLU A 7 21.23 -23.83 -29.11
CA GLU A 7 20.86 -22.70 -28.28
C GLU A 7 20.24 -23.23 -27.00
N GLY A 8 21.02 -23.13 -25.92
CA GLY A 8 20.53 -23.27 -24.57
C GLY A 8 19.42 -22.25 -24.36
N SER A 9 18.20 -22.75 -24.28
CA SER A 9 17.14 -22.05 -23.58
C SER A 9 17.62 -21.90 -22.14
N HIS A 10 18.21 -20.75 -21.85
CA HIS A 10 18.35 -20.27 -20.48
C HIS A 10 16.95 -20.28 -19.91
N ALA A 11 16.65 -21.31 -19.11
CA ALA A 11 15.49 -21.31 -18.24
C ALA A 11 15.65 -20.10 -17.33
N MET A 12 15.09 -18.96 -17.72
CA MET A 12 14.79 -17.87 -16.82
C MET A 12 14.05 -18.52 -15.66
N ILE A 13 14.63 -18.41 -14.46
CA ILE A 13 14.02 -18.81 -13.21
C ILE A 13 12.63 -18.16 -13.20
N SER A 14 11.60 -18.94 -13.53
CA SER A 14 10.23 -18.48 -13.47
C SER A 14 9.89 -18.43 -11.98
N LYS A 15 9.40 -17.29 -11.51
CA LYS A 15 8.93 -17.15 -10.14
C LYS A 15 7.75 -18.10 -9.97
N ILE A 16 7.96 -19.23 -9.27
CA ILE A 16 6.89 -20.19 -9.00
C ILE A 16 6.12 -19.69 -7.79
N GLU A 17 4.97 -19.06 -8.05
CA GLU A 17 4.06 -18.59 -7.01
C GLU A 17 3.12 -19.73 -6.60
N PHE A 18 3.37 -20.32 -5.44
CA PHE A 18 2.40 -21.20 -4.79
C PHE A 18 1.41 -20.35 -3.98
N GLY A 19 0.17 -20.21 -4.47
CA GLY A 19 -0.91 -19.47 -3.81
C GLY A 19 -1.71 -18.59 -4.78
N PRO A 20 -2.80 -17.93 -4.33
CA PRO A 20 -3.43 -16.90 -5.15
C PRO A 20 -2.36 -15.88 -5.53
N ALA A 21 -2.20 -15.64 -6.84
CA ALA A 21 -1.15 -14.81 -7.43
C ALA A 21 -0.83 -13.63 -6.50
N ALA A 22 0.44 -13.52 -6.09
CA ALA A 22 0.87 -12.38 -5.29
C ALA A 22 0.42 -11.14 -6.07
N HIS A 23 -0.41 -10.29 -5.47
CA HIS A 23 -0.98 -9.14 -6.15
C HIS A 23 0.15 -8.25 -6.63
N ARG A 24 0.54 -8.41 -7.89
CA ARG A 24 1.54 -7.58 -8.53
C ARG A 24 0.87 -6.25 -8.81
N GLU A 25 1.33 -5.22 -8.12
CA GLU A 25 1.00 -3.84 -8.45
C GLU A 25 1.32 -3.59 -9.92
N ILE A 26 0.38 -3.01 -10.65
CA ILE A 26 0.51 -2.72 -12.08
C ILE A 26 1.43 -1.51 -12.27
N PHE A 27 1.31 -0.54 -11.39
CA PHE A 27 2.10 0.69 -11.35
C PHE A 27 3.01 0.70 -10.12
N ALA A 28 4.12 1.43 -10.23
CA ALA A 28 4.90 1.81 -9.06
C ALA A 28 4.04 2.59 -8.05
N GLU A 29 4.46 2.57 -6.78
CA GLU A 29 3.72 3.17 -5.67
C GLU A 29 3.35 4.64 -5.97
N PRO A 30 2.05 4.95 -6.19
CA PRO A 30 1.64 6.25 -6.71
C PRO A 30 1.36 7.30 -5.63
N THR A 31 1.27 6.91 -4.35
CA THR A 31 0.97 7.82 -3.22
C THR A 31 1.90 9.04 -3.15
N PRO A 32 3.23 8.92 -3.35
CA PRO A 32 4.12 10.08 -3.30
C PRO A 32 3.77 11.16 -4.35
N LEU A 33 3.34 10.75 -5.55
CA LEU A 33 2.93 11.69 -6.60
C LEU A 33 1.72 12.52 -6.14
N GLY A 34 0.69 11.85 -5.61
CA GLY A 34 -0.50 12.52 -5.10
C GLY A 34 -0.18 13.48 -3.96
N LEU A 35 0.64 13.06 -3.01
CA LEU A 35 1.03 13.86 -1.84
C LEU A 35 1.94 15.05 -2.18
N ILE A 36 2.88 14.90 -3.11
CA ILE A 36 3.68 16.04 -3.60
C ILE A 36 2.76 17.05 -4.30
N GLY A 37 1.85 16.56 -5.14
CA GLY A 37 0.85 17.40 -5.81
C GLY A 37 -0.01 18.20 -4.83
N LEU A 38 -0.50 17.54 -3.78
CA LEU A 38 -1.23 18.17 -2.69
C LEU A 38 -0.41 19.27 -2.00
N ALA A 39 0.84 18.99 -1.65
CA ALA A 39 1.71 19.95 -0.97
C ALA A 39 1.96 21.21 -1.80
N LEU A 40 2.18 21.06 -3.11
CA LEU A 40 2.33 22.19 -4.03
C LEU A 40 1.02 22.98 -4.18
N GLY A 41 -0.12 22.29 -4.21
CA GLY A 41 -1.44 22.94 -4.15
C GLY A 41 -1.63 23.77 -2.88
N CYS A 42 -1.33 23.20 -1.70
CA CYS A 42 -1.38 23.90 -0.42
C CYS A 42 -0.44 25.12 -0.38
N ALA A 43 0.77 24.99 -0.93
CA ALA A 43 1.72 26.10 -1.04
C ALA A 43 1.16 27.25 -1.89
N ALA A 44 0.49 26.95 -3.00
CA ALA A 44 -0.16 27.95 -3.85
C ALA A 44 -1.34 28.66 -3.16
N LEU A 45 -2.06 27.97 -2.28
CA LEU A 45 -3.16 28.54 -1.50
C LEU A 45 -2.70 29.32 -0.27
N THR A 46 -1.47 29.10 0.20
CA THR A 46 -0.97 29.68 1.46
C THR A 46 -1.11 31.21 1.53
N PRO A 47 -0.73 32.01 0.51
CA PRO A 47 -0.93 33.47 0.57
C PRO A 47 -2.40 33.86 0.69
N ILE A 48 -3.28 33.15 -0.01
CA ILE A 48 -4.74 33.39 0.01
C ILE A 48 -5.29 33.07 1.41
N ALA A 49 -4.87 31.95 1.98
CA ALA A 49 -5.30 31.50 3.29
C ALA A 49 -4.88 32.47 4.41
N PHE A 50 -3.69 33.08 4.31
CA PHE A 50 -3.24 34.16 5.20
C PHE A 50 -3.84 35.54 4.88
N GLY A 51 -4.80 35.61 3.95
CA GLY A 51 -5.56 36.83 3.64
C GLY A 51 -4.82 37.83 2.75
N PHE A 52 -3.76 37.41 2.05
CA PHE A 52 -3.04 38.30 1.14
C PHE A 52 -3.96 38.62 -0.04
N ARG A 53 -4.12 39.91 -0.34
CA ARG A 53 -4.90 40.36 -1.50
C ARG A 53 -4.15 40.00 -2.77
N LEU A 54 -4.66 39.02 -3.51
CA LEU A 54 -4.11 38.65 -4.80
C LEU A 54 -4.72 39.49 -5.93
N THR A 55 -3.88 39.80 -6.92
CA THR A 55 -4.32 40.33 -8.21
C THR A 55 -5.01 39.22 -9.02
N PRO A 56 -5.77 39.55 -10.08
CA PRO A 56 -6.27 38.56 -11.03
C PRO A 56 -5.18 37.63 -11.57
N ALA A 57 -3.98 38.15 -11.81
CA ALA A 57 -2.82 37.35 -12.21
C ALA A 57 -2.42 36.35 -11.11
N GLY A 58 -2.33 36.79 -9.85
CA GLY A 58 -2.03 35.90 -8.72
C GLY A 58 -3.05 34.79 -8.54
N LEU A 59 -4.35 35.09 -8.64
CA LEU A 59 -5.42 34.09 -8.60
C LEU A 59 -5.31 33.09 -9.75
N SER A 60 -5.03 33.56 -10.97
CA SER A 60 -4.85 32.70 -12.15
C SER A 60 -3.63 31.76 -11.99
N THR A 61 -2.51 32.29 -11.47
CA THR A 61 -1.32 31.49 -11.17
C THR A 61 -1.62 30.40 -10.14
N ALA A 62 -2.26 30.75 -9.02
CA ALA A 62 -2.65 29.79 -8.00
C ALA A 62 -3.61 28.73 -8.56
N ALA A 63 -4.56 29.15 -9.40
CA ALA A 63 -5.49 28.24 -10.06
C ALA A 63 -4.74 27.18 -10.88
N VAL A 64 -3.81 27.57 -11.75
CA VAL A 64 -3.06 26.60 -12.60
C VAL A 64 -2.29 25.60 -11.74
N ILE A 65 -1.69 26.03 -10.62
CA ILE A 65 -1.00 25.12 -9.70
C ILE A 65 -2.00 24.15 -9.05
N CYS A 66 -3.18 24.64 -8.64
CA CYS A 66 -4.26 23.79 -8.13
C CYS A 66 -4.70 22.75 -9.16
N LEU A 67 -4.77 23.11 -10.44
CA LEU A 67 -5.18 22.18 -11.50
C LEU A 67 -4.10 21.13 -11.80
N LEU A 68 -2.86 21.56 -12.02
CA LEU A 68 -1.81 20.64 -12.48
C LEU A 68 -1.30 19.75 -11.33
N PHE A 69 -1.01 20.35 -10.18
CA PHE A 69 -0.41 19.64 -9.06
C PHE A 69 -1.46 19.17 -8.06
N GLY A 70 -2.37 20.07 -7.64
CA GLY A 70 -3.45 19.70 -6.72
C GLY A 70 -4.35 18.62 -7.30
N ALA A 71 -4.88 18.82 -8.51
CA ALA A 71 -5.79 17.90 -9.17
C ALA A 71 -5.08 16.85 -10.04
N GLY A 72 -4.19 17.27 -10.94
CA GLY A 72 -3.58 16.37 -11.93
C GLY A 72 -2.77 15.24 -11.31
N CYS A 73 -1.83 15.56 -10.42
CA CYS A 73 -1.02 14.54 -9.73
C CYS A 73 -1.88 13.58 -8.89
N GLN A 74 -2.88 14.10 -8.17
CA GLN A 74 -3.78 13.25 -7.37
C GLN A 74 -4.72 12.41 -8.23
N PHE A 75 -5.18 12.92 -9.38
CA PHE A 75 -6.01 12.14 -10.28
C PHE A 75 -5.24 10.93 -10.82
N LEU A 76 -4.01 11.15 -11.29
CA LEU A 76 -3.12 10.07 -11.74
C LEU A 76 -2.83 9.09 -10.61
N ALA A 77 -2.51 9.59 -9.41
CA ALA A 77 -2.22 8.74 -8.26
C ALA A 77 -3.43 7.88 -7.85
N GLY A 78 -4.64 8.45 -7.92
CA GLY A 78 -5.89 7.74 -7.63
C GLY A 78 -6.20 6.65 -8.65
N LEU A 79 -6.06 6.93 -9.95
CA LEU A 79 -6.25 5.93 -11.00
C LEU A 79 -5.25 4.77 -10.90
N MET A 80 -3.96 5.10 -10.67
CA MET A 80 -2.92 4.09 -10.46
C MET A 80 -3.20 3.27 -9.19
N SER A 81 -3.71 3.89 -8.13
CA SER A 81 -4.09 3.19 -6.89
C SER A 81 -5.26 2.22 -7.12
N PHE A 82 -6.30 2.62 -7.88
CA PHE A 82 -7.38 1.70 -8.25
C PHE A 82 -6.88 0.53 -9.09
N ALA A 83 -5.99 0.78 -10.05
CA ALA A 83 -5.36 -0.27 -10.84
C ALA A 83 -4.51 -1.23 -9.98
N ASN A 84 -3.85 -0.70 -8.95
CA ASN A 84 -3.14 -1.47 -7.92
C ASN A 84 -4.09 -2.13 -6.88
N LYS A 85 -5.42 -2.03 -7.05
CA LYS A 85 -6.44 -2.54 -6.11
C LYS A 85 -6.36 -1.93 -4.71
N ASN A 86 -5.73 -0.77 -4.57
CA ASN A 86 -5.74 0.04 -3.36
C ASN A 86 -7.01 0.91 -3.36
N LEU A 87 -8.10 0.36 -2.82
CA LEU A 87 -9.40 1.04 -2.75
C LEU A 87 -9.32 2.36 -1.96
N TYR A 88 -8.67 2.34 -0.80
CA TYR A 88 -8.56 3.53 0.06
C TYR A 88 -7.80 4.66 -0.63
N GLY A 89 -6.59 4.37 -1.14
CA GLY A 89 -5.78 5.35 -1.87
C GLY A 89 -6.47 5.86 -3.13
N GLY A 90 -7.07 4.95 -3.91
CA GLY A 90 -7.79 5.30 -5.14
C GLY A 90 -8.96 6.25 -4.88
N THR A 91 -9.84 5.90 -3.93
CA THR A 91 -10.98 6.74 -3.57
C THR A 91 -10.53 8.09 -3.03
N LEU A 92 -9.53 8.12 -2.14
CA LEU A 92 -9.05 9.34 -1.51
C LEU A 92 -8.46 10.32 -2.53
N PHE A 93 -7.47 9.89 -3.31
CA PHE A 93 -6.76 10.76 -4.25
C PHE A 93 -7.67 11.22 -5.38
N THR A 94 -8.56 10.37 -5.89
CA THR A 94 -9.50 10.79 -6.94
C THR A 94 -10.53 11.78 -6.40
N ALA A 95 -11.06 11.59 -5.18
CA ALA A 95 -11.98 12.55 -4.58
C ALA A 95 -11.31 13.92 -4.36
N PHE A 96 -10.09 13.93 -3.82
CA PHE A 96 -9.34 15.17 -3.67
C PHE A 96 -8.98 15.81 -5.00
N ALA A 97 -8.68 15.04 -6.05
CA ALA A 97 -8.40 15.60 -7.36
C ALA A 97 -9.57 16.44 -7.88
N PHE A 98 -10.80 15.95 -7.73
CA PHE A 98 -11.99 16.71 -8.09
C PHE A 98 -12.22 17.91 -7.17
N ASN A 99 -11.97 17.78 -5.87
CA ASN A 99 -12.00 18.93 -4.94
C ASN A 99 -10.99 20.02 -5.34
N TRP A 100 -9.77 19.65 -5.76
CA TRP A 100 -8.77 20.58 -6.28
C TRP A 100 -9.15 21.19 -7.63
N THR A 101 -9.91 20.46 -8.45
CA THR A 101 -10.50 20.98 -9.68
C THR A 101 -11.54 22.05 -9.38
N LEU A 102 -12.36 21.88 -8.33
CA LEU A 102 -13.27 22.92 -7.85
C LEU A 102 -12.50 24.15 -7.34
N ASN A 103 -11.39 23.97 -6.61
CA ASN A 103 -10.52 25.08 -6.21
C ASN A 103 -9.92 25.82 -7.41
N TRP A 104 -9.42 25.10 -8.42
CA TRP A 104 -8.98 25.73 -9.67
C TRP A 104 -10.09 26.55 -10.31
N TRP A 105 -11.27 25.96 -10.46
CA TRP A 105 -12.42 26.64 -11.07
C TRP A 105 -12.82 27.89 -10.28
N ALA A 106 -12.86 27.82 -8.95
CA ALA A 106 -13.19 28.94 -8.09
C ALA A 106 -12.17 30.08 -8.20
N LEU A 107 -10.87 29.77 -8.17
CA LEU A 107 -9.81 30.77 -8.30
C LEU A 107 -9.78 31.41 -9.69
N ASN A 108 -9.89 30.60 -10.75
CA ASN A 108 -9.95 31.10 -12.13
C ASN A 108 -11.21 31.94 -12.38
N SER A 109 -12.33 31.56 -11.75
CA SER A 109 -13.56 32.36 -11.77
C SER A 109 -13.39 33.72 -11.10
N LEU A 110 -12.82 33.75 -9.89
CA LEU A 110 -12.56 34.98 -9.15
C LEU A 110 -11.61 35.90 -9.92
N ALA A 111 -10.59 35.35 -10.58
CA ALA A 111 -9.68 36.10 -11.45
C ALA A 111 -10.41 36.82 -12.60
N ARG A 112 -11.58 36.31 -13.01
CA ARG A 112 -12.43 36.86 -14.09
C ARG A 112 -13.61 37.67 -13.57
N GLY A 113 -13.67 37.96 -12.27
CA GLY A 113 -14.75 38.72 -11.64
C GLY A 113 -16.04 37.92 -11.43
N PHE A 114 -16.02 36.60 -11.56
CA PHE A 114 -17.15 35.73 -11.21
C PHE A 114 -16.95 35.17 -9.80
N VAL A 115 -17.92 35.37 -8.92
CA VAL A 115 -17.91 34.83 -7.55
C VAL A 115 -18.82 33.60 -7.52
N PRO A 116 -18.27 32.40 -7.30
CA PRO A 116 -19.07 31.19 -7.09
C PRO A 116 -20.04 31.33 -5.92
N ASP A 117 -21.19 30.64 -5.99
CA ASP A 117 -22.17 30.65 -4.91
C ASP A 117 -21.61 29.99 -3.64
N ALA A 118 -21.51 30.78 -2.58
CA ALA A 118 -20.91 30.34 -1.32
C ALA A 118 -21.79 29.32 -0.58
N VAL A 119 -23.12 29.39 -0.71
CA VAL A 119 -24.03 28.45 -0.03
C VAL A 119 -23.86 27.05 -0.60
N VAL A 120 -23.78 26.94 -1.92
CA VAL A 120 -23.53 25.65 -2.61
C VAL A 120 -22.15 25.11 -2.25
N ILE A 121 -21.11 25.94 -2.27
CA ILE A 121 -19.76 25.51 -1.89
C ILE A 121 -19.73 24.99 -0.45
N HIS A 122 -20.29 25.72 0.51
CA HIS A 122 -20.29 25.31 1.90
C HIS A 122 -21.13 24.04 2.15
N ALA A 123 -22.22 23.83 1.39
CA ALA A 123 -22.98 22.59 1.46
C ALA A 123 -22.16 21.38 0.98
N VAL A 124 -21.39 21.54 -0.11
CA VAL A 124 -20.46 20.50 -0.58
C VAL A 124 -19.35 20.25 0.45
N GLU A 125 -18.78 21.30 1.04
CA GLU A 125 -17.76 21.17 2.08
C GLU A 125 -18.26 20.43 3.33
N ALA A 126 -19.51 20.68 3.74
CA ALA A 126 -20.15 19.95 4.82
C ALA A 126 -20.35 18.46 4.49
N ALA A 127 -20.76 18.14 3.27
CA ALA A 127 -20.86 16.75 2.81
C ALA A 127 -19.48 16.07 2.75
N SER A 128 -18.46 16.78 2.26
CA SER A 128 -17.08 16.30 2.23
C SER A 128 -16.55 15.96 3.62
N LEU A 129 -16.83 16.80 4.63
CA LEU A 129 -16.44 16.51 6.03
C LEU A 129 -16.98 15.17 6.51
N VAL A 130 -18.26 14.86 6.25
CA VAL A 130 -18.85 13.58 6.67
C VAL A 130 -18.13 12.40 6.00
N VAL A 131 -17.81 12.53 4.72
CA VAL A 131 -17.07 11.50 3.98
C VAL A 131 -15.65 11.33 4.55
N PHE A 132 -14.94 12.44 4.79
CA PHE A 132 -13.57 12.39 5.28
C PHE A 132 -13.47 11.84 6.70
N LEU A 133 -14.39 12.16 7.61
CA LEU A 133 -14.41 11.57 8.95
C LEU A 133 -14.43 10.02 8.92
N VAL A 134 -15.20 9.43 8.00
CA VAL A 134 -15.24 7.97 7.82
C VAL A 134 -13.92 7.43 7.27
N ILE A 135 -13.33 8.14 6.31
CA ILE A 135 -12.04 7.75 5.74
C ILE A 135 -10.91 7.88 6.77
N THR A 136 -10.87 8.99 7.52
CA THR A 136 -9.93 9.25 8.63
C THR A 136 -9.94 8.09 9.63
N TYR A 137 -11.14 7.65 10.05
CA TYR A 137 -11.27 6.49 10.91
C TYR A 137 -10.63 5.23 10.30
N GLY A 138 -10.87 4.96 9.02
CA GLY A 138 -10.25 3.83 8.30
C GLY A 138 -8.72 3.89 8.30
N PHE A 139 -8.13 5.07 8.06
CA PHE A 139 -6.67 5.25 8.05
C PHE A 139 -6.00 5.05 9.42
N GLY A 140 -6.76 5.17 10.51
CA GLY A 140 -6.28 4.82 11.84
C GLY A 140 -5.82 3.36 11.98
N PHE A 141 -6.33 2.44 11.14
CA PHE A 141 -5.87 1.04 11.09
C PHE A 141 -4.59 0.84 10.25
N TYR A 142 -4.11 1.86 9.54
CA TYR A 142 -2.92 1.77 8.68
C TYR A 142 -1.72 2.52 9.25
N SER A 143 -1.89 3.80 9.61
CA SER A 143 -0.80 4.62 10.16
C SER A 143 -1.32 5.79 10.97
N THR A 144 -0.70 6.03 12.13
CA THR A 144 -0.96 7.22 12.96
C THR A 144 -0.64 8.51 12.19
N LEU A 145 0.36 8.48 11.31
CA LEU A 145 0.73 9.66 10.52
C LEU A 145 -0.31 9.96 9.44
N LEU A 146 -0.83 8.93 8.76
CA LEU A 146 -1.93 9.09 7.79
C LEU A 146 -3.23 9.52 8.48
N PHE A 147 -3.50 9.00 9.68
CA PHE A 147 -4.62 9.46 10.51
C PHE A 147 -4.47 10.94 10.85
N ALA A 148 -3.30 11.38 11.33
CA ALA A 148 -3.05 12.79 11.66
C ALA A 148 -3.20 13.71 10.43
N PHE A 149 -2.72 13.26 9.27
CA PHE A 149 -2.86 13.96 8.00
C PHE A 149 -4.34 14.17 7.60
N LEU A 150 -5.20 13.16 7.76
CA LEU A 150 -6.63 13.32 7.46
C LEU A 150 -7.39 14.06 8.57
N ALA A 151 -7.00 13.89 9.83
CA ALA A 151 -7.56 14.66 10.92
C ALA A 151 -7.29 16.17 10.76
N ASP A 152 -6.12 16.55 10.22
CA ASP A 152 -5.80 17.94 9.86
C ASP A 152 -6.80 18.47 8.81
N ILE A 153 -7.13 17.66 7.79
CA ILE A 153 -8.16 17.99 6.80
C ILE A 153 -9.54 18.13 7.44
N ASP A 154 -9.93 17.20 8.31
CA ASP A 154 -11.22 17.26 9.01
C ASP A 154 -11.34 18.55 9.83
N LEU A 155 -10.29 18.91 10.57
CA LEU A 155 -10.23 20.16 11.33
C LEU A 155 -10.29 21.39 10.43
N LEU A 156 -9.62 21.37 9.27
CA LEU A 156 -9.71 22.42 8.26
C LEU A 156 -11.16 22.60 7.79
N TYR A 157 -11.87 21.52 7.46
CA TYR A 157 -13.28 21.58 7.04
C TYR A 157 -14.19 22.08 8.18
N VAL A 158 -13.98 21.60 9.41
CA VAL A 158 -14.71 22.07 10.60
C VAL A 158 -14.54 23.58 10.77
N CYS A 159 -13.30 24.09 10.68
CA CYS A 159 -13.04 25.53 10.77
C CYS A 159 -13.73 26.31 9.65
N LYS A 160 -13.68 25.84 8.39
CA LYS A 160 -14.35 26.50 7.26
C LYS A 160 -15.86 26.59 7.46
N ILE A 161 -16.49 25.49 7.87
CA ILE A 161 -17.94 25.42 8.11
C ILE A 161 -18.32 26.30 9.30
N ALA A 162 -17.57 26.24 10.40
CA ALA A 162 -17.81 27.08 11.57
C ALA A 162 -17.68 28.58 11.24
N ASN A 163 -16.70 28.97 10.43
CA ASN A 163 -16.53 30.34 9.95
C ASN A 163 -17.75 30.80 9.15
N ALA A 164 -18.21 29.96 8.22
CA ALA A 164 -19.37 30.24 7.36
C ALA A 164 -20.67 30.36 8.15
N LEU A 165 -20.94 29.43 9.06
CA LEU A 165 -22.16 29.42 9.88
C LEU A 165 -22.21 30.57 10.89
N ALA A 166 -21.07 30.91 11.49
CA ALA A 166 -20.99 32.02 12.44
C ALA A 166 -20.87 33.39 11.77
N GLY A 167 -20.66 33.45 10.45
CA GLY A 167 -20.42 34.70 9.72
C GLY A 167 -19.21 35.47 10.24
N THR A 168 -18.20 34.78 10.77
CA THR A 168 -17.02 35.36 11.39
C THR A 168 -15.77 35.20 10.50
N ARG A 169 -14.66 35.78 10.95
CA ARG A 169 -13.32 35.60 10.38
C ARG A 169 -12.32 35.03 11.37
N THR A 170 -12.79 34.65 12.57
CA THR A 170 -11.96 34.12 13.65
C THR A 170 -11.24 32.83 13.23
N PHE A 171 -11.82 32.06 12.30
CA PHE A 171 -11.22 30.80 11.84
C PHE A 171 -10.29 30.97 10.62
N ASP A 172 -10.12 32.17 10.06
CA ASP A 172 -9.24 32.40 8.90
C ASP A 172 -7.79 31.94 9.19
N VAL A 173 -7.24 32.29 10.35
CA VAL A 173 -5.87 31.89 10.75
C VAL A 173 -5.76 30.38 11.01
N PRO A 174 -6.65 29.74 11.79
CA PRO A 174 -6.69 28.28 11.89
C PRO A 174 -6.74 27.56 10.54
N ILE A 175 -7.58 28.00 9.61
CA ILE A 175 -7.68 27.42 8.25
C ILE A 175 -6.33 27.52 7.53
N ALA A 176 -5.65 28.67 7.63
CA ALA A 176 -4.32 28.85 7.03
C ALA A 176 -3.26 27.92 7.66
N VAL A 177 -3.27 27.79 8.98
CA VAL A 177 -2.34 26.90 9.70
C VAL A 177 -2.55 25.44 9.30
N PHE A 178 -3.79 24.96 9.26
CA PHE A 178 -4.09 23.60 8.79
C PHE A 178 -3.71 23.44 7.32
N THR A 179 -3.94 24.44 6.46
CA THR A 179 -3.51 24.35 5.04
C THR A 179 -2.00 24.13 4.90
N VAL A 180 -1.19 24.81 5.71
CA VAL A 180 0.27 24.62 5.74
C VAL A 180 0.66 23.30 6.40
N GLY A 181 0.01 22.95 7.51
CA GLY A 181 0.19 21.68 8.23
C GLY A 181 -0.05 20.48 7.32
N LEU A 182 -1.15 20.49 6.58
CA LEU A 182 -1.48 19.52 5.55
C LEU A 182 -0.37 19.37 4.52
N GLY A 183 0.12 20.49 3.97
CA GLY A 183 1.21 20.47 2.98
C GLY A 183 2.50 19.88 3.55
N ALA A 184 2.85 20.21 4.80
CA ALA A 184 4.04 19.70 5.47
C ALA A 184 3.94 18.20 5.77
N LEU A 185 2.80 17.73 6.30
CA LEU A 185 2.54 16.31 6.54
C LEU A 185 2.57 15.51 5.23
N SER A 186 1.98 16.07 4.17
CA SER A 186 1.98 15.48 2.84
C SER A 186 3.41 15.26 2.32
N LEU A 187 4.27 16.28 2.40
CA LEU A 187 5.68 16.17 2.00
C LEU A 187 6.44 15.16 2.85
N TRP A 188 6.22 15.16 4.16
CA TRP A 188 6.89 14.22 5.05
C TRP A 188 6.58 12.76 4.66
N ILE A 189 5.30 12.45 4.44
CA ILE A 189 4.87 11.11 4.03
C ILE A 189 5.44 10.78 2.64
N ALA A 190 5.36 11.71 1.68
CA ALA A 190 5.90 11.50 0.33
C ALA A 190 7.41 11.22 0.35
N PHE A 191 8.17 11.99 1.12
CA PHE A 191 9.61 11.79 1.28
C PHE A 191 9.93 10.48 1.99
N ALA A 192 9.14 10.08 2.98
CA ALA A 192 9.33 8.78 3.60
C ALA A 192 9.13 7.63 2.62
N LEU A 193 8.11 7.72 1.77
CA LEU A 193 7.81 6.70 0.75
C LEU A 193 8.81 6.68 -0.41
N LEU A 194 9.47 7.79 -0.72
CA LEU A 194 10.49 7.85 -1.79
C LEU A 194 11.90 7.55 -1.25
N VAL A 195 12.30 8.23 -0.18
CA VAL A 195 13.69 8.23 0.30
C VAL A 195 14.01 6.96 1.09
N ASN A 196 13.10 6.44 1.92
CA ASN A 196 13.42 5.25 2.72
C ASN A 196 13.73 4.02 1.85
N PRO A 197 12.94 3.70 0.80
CA PRO A 197 13.27 2.59 -0.10
C PRO A 197 14.57 2.85 -0.85
N THR A 198 14.78 4.06 -1.39
CA THR A 198 16.01 4.41 -2.10
C THR A 198 17.26 4.35 -1.21
N ALA A 199 17.13 4.72 0.07
CA ALA A 199 18.23 4.70 1.02
C ALA A 199 18.47 3.31 1.64
N GLY A 200 17.56 2.34 1.44
CA GLY A 200 17.60 1.02 2.08
C GLY A 200 17.50 1.05 3.61
N ARG A 201 17.09 2.17 4.20
CA ARG A 201 16.95 2.37 5.65
C ARG A 201 15.92 3.44 5.96
N VAL A 202 15.41 3.45 7.18
CA VAL A 202 14.48 4.50 7.64
C VAL A 202 15.24 5.82 7.84
N VAL A 203 14.97 6.80 6.98
CA VAL A 203 15.42 8.19 7.10
C VAL A 203 14.28 9.06 7.66
N PHE A 204 13.08 8.90 7.12
CA PHE A 204 11.87 9.54 7.61
C PHE A 204 10.97 8.51 8.29
N PRO A 205 10.76 8.58 9.61
CA PRO A 205 9.90 7.64 10.31
C PRO A 205 8.43 7.79 9.88
N ILE A 206 7.78 6.64 9.66
CA ILE A 206 6.33 6.52 9.50
C ILE A 206 5.81 5.74 10.71
N ALA A 207 4.93 6.37 11.49
CA ALA A 207 4.33 5.74 12.65
C ALA A 207 3.38 4.60 12.24
N GLY A 208 3.37 3.52 13.02
CA GLY A 208 2.46 2.39 12.84
C GLY A 208 0.98 2.75 13.07
N PRO A 209 0.07 1.78 12.95
CA PRO A 209 -1.36 2.01 13.07
C PRO A 209 -1.74 2.54 14.46
N LEU A 210 -2.73 3.44 14.50
CA LEU A 210 -3.29 4.01 15.72
C LEU A 210 -4.25 3.03 16.40
N PHE A 211 -5.00 2.27 15.59
CA PHE A 211 -5.99 1.31 16.05
C PHE A 211 -5.50 -0.13 15.83
N ALA A 212 -5.66 -0.97 16.85
CA ALA A 212 -5.45 -2.41 16.71
C ALA A 212 -6.71 -3.06 16.14
N ALA A 213 -6.60 -3.70 14.98
CA ALA A 213 -7.65 -4.59 14.48
C ALA A 213 -7.50 -5.97 15.15
N ALA A 214 -8.62 -6.59 15.53
CA ALA A 214 -8.59 -7.99 15.93
C ALA A 214 -8.01 -8.83 14.78
N PRO A 215 -7.06 -9.75 15.05
CA PRO A 215 -6.54 -10.62 14.01
C PRO A 215 -7.70 -11.36 13.37
N ARG A 216 -7.84 -11.26 12.04
CA ARG A 216 -8.78 -12.14 11.33
C ARG A 216 -8.31 -13.58 11.56
N PRO A 217 -9.22 -14.54 11.82
CA PRO A 217 -8.85 -15.95 11.83
C PRO A 217 -8.17 -16.28 10.50
N SER A 218 -6.85 -16.44 10.54
CA SER A 218 -6.05 -16.79 9.36
C SER A 218 -5.73 -18.26 9.41
N PHE A 219 -5.41 -18.82 8.26
CA PHE A 219 -4.87 -20.17 8.20
C PHE A 219 -3.58 -20.26 9.04
N ASP A 220 -3.49 -21.24 9.94
CA ASP A 220 -2.25 -21.48 10.69
C ASP A 220 -1.20 -22.09 9.74
N THR A 221 -0.28 -21.26 9.28
CA THR A 221 0.80 -21.67 8.37
C THR A 221 2.05 -22.15 9.10
N SER A 222 2.09 -22.07 10.44
CA SER A 222 3.28 -22.40 11.23
C SER A 222 3.78 -23.81 10.94
N ARG A 223 2.85 -24.77 10.87
CA ARG A 223 3.12 -26.17 10.62
C ARG A 223 3.66 -26.43 9.22
N ARG A 224 3.05 -25.83 8.20
CA ARG A 224 3.50 -25.95 6.80
C ARG A 224 4.87 -25.34 6.61
N ARG A 225 5.14 -24.21 7.29
CA ARG A 225 6.46 -23.58 7.31
C ARG A 225 7.50 -24.48 8.00
N ALA A 226 7.13 -25.14 9.10
CA ALA A 226 8.02 -26.07 9.78
C ALA A 226 8.36 -27.29 8.92
N ILE A 227 7.38 -27.87 8.21
CA ILE A 227 7.60 -28.94 7.23
C ILE A 227 8.61 -28.50 6.16
N PHE A 228 8.40 -27.32 5.56
CA PHE A 228 9.32 -26.79 4.55
C PHE A 228 10.73 -26.53 5.09
N ALA A 229 10.84 -25.94 6.29
CA ALA A 229 12.12 -25.64 6.90
C ALA A 229 12.94 -26.91 7.17
N GLU A 230 12.29 -27.95 7.69
CA GLU A 230 12.94 -29.22 7.98
C GLU A 230 13.35 -29.97 6.71
N LEU A 231 12.47 -30.01 5.70
CA LEU A 231 12.82 -30.62 4.42
C LEU A 231 13.89 -29.83 3.66
N TYR A 232 13.93 -28.51 3.82
CA TYR A 232 14.99 -27.66 3.25
C TYR A 232 16.33 -27.91 3.96
N ARG A 233 16.32 -28.04 5.30
CA ARG A 233 17.51 -28.44 6.08
C ARG A 233 18.03 -29.80 5.60
N HIS A 234 17.14 -30.79 5.50
CA HIS A 234 17.50 -32.12 4.99
C HIS A 234 18.06 -32.06 3.57
N TRP A 235 17.43 -31.30 2.67
CA TRP A 235 17.92 -31.13 1.29
C TRP A 235 19.33 -30.54 1.24
N ARG A 236 19.65 -29.56 2.09
CA ARG A 236 21.00 -28.99 2.17
C ARG A 236 22.07 -30.00 2.57
N GLU A 237 21.69 -31.00 3.37
CA GLU A 237 22.61 -32.02 3.89
C GLU A 237 22.67 -33.26 2.99
N GLN A 238 21.54 -33.67 2.40
CA GLN A 238 21.37 -34.97 1.75
C GLN A 238 20.80 -34.91 0.32
N GLY A 239 20.59 -33.71 -0.22
CA GLY A 239 20.06 -33.50 -1.57
C GLY A 239 18.60 -33.96 -1.72
N PHE A 240 18.23 -34.49 -2.89
CA PHE A 240 16.87 -34.95 -3.18
C PHE A 240 16.50 -36.32 -2.58
N ARG A 241 17.18 -36.76 -1.52
CA ARG A 241 16.79 -37.99 -0.83
C ARG A 241 15.46 -37.78 -0.08
N PRO A 242 14.48 -38.69 -0.20
CA PRO A 242 13.24 -38.61 0.57
C PRO A 242 13.48 -38.86 2.06
N VAL A 243 12.84 -38.04 2.90
CA VAL A 243 12.73 -38.24 4.34
C VAL A 243 11.55 -39.15 4.62
N GLY A 244 11.69 -40.11 5.53
CA GLY A 244 10.56 -40.94 5.96
C GLY A 244 9.49 -40.11 6.67
N LEU A 245 8.20 -40.40 6.44
CA LEU A 245 7.13 -39.61 7.06
C LEU A 245 7.21 -39.63 8.60
N ASP A 246 7.51 -40.79 9.19
CA ASP A 246 7.70 -40.95 10.64
C ASP A 246 8.93 -40.20 11.19
N GLU A 247 9.95 -40.03 10.35
CA GLU A 247 11.15 -39.25 10.70
C GLU A 247 10.83 -37.76 10.69
N LEU A 248 10.08 -37.29 9.68
CA LEU A 248 9.61 -35.92 9.61
C LEU A 248 8.63 -35.59 10.75
N GLU A 249 7.71 -36.50 11.09
CA GLU A 249 6.80 -36.30 12.24
C GLU A 249 7.58 -36.18 13.55
N ARG A 250 8.62 -37.00 13.76
CA ARG A 250 9.49 -36.91 14.94
C ARG A 250 10.28 -35.61 15.00
N ALA A 251 10.82 -35.16 13.86
CA ALA A 251 11.55 -33.89 13.79
C ALA A 251 10.65 -32.67 14.09
N LEU A 252 9.34 -32.79 13.83
CA LEU A 252 8.35 -31.74 14.08
C LEU A 252 7.66 -31.88 15.45
N ALA A 253 7.96 -32.92 16.23
CA ALA A 253 7.25 -33.27 17.47
C ALA A 253 7.45 -32.25 18.61
N GLU A 254 8.48 -31.41 18.57
CA GLU A 254 8.64 -30.31 19.54
C GLU A 254 7.63 -29.17 19.34
N GLY A 255 6.90 -29.13 18.21
CA GLY A 255 5.88 -28.10 17.92
C GLY A 255 4.51 -28.64 17.48
N ALA A 256 4.38 -29.93 17.21
CA ALA A 256 3.15 -30.54 16.72
C ALA A 256 2.39 -31.25 17.86
N ALA A 257 1.27 -30.68 18.29
CA ALA A 257 0.38 -31.21 19.33
C ALA A 257 -0.34 -32.53 18.92
N GLY A 258 0.42 -33.59 18.62
CA GLY A 258 -0.09 -34.95 18.42
C GLY A 258 -1.01 -35.17 17.20
N ARG A 259 -1.12 -34.20 16.29
CA ARG A 259 -1.88 -34.35 15.03
C ARG A 259 -0.98 -34.96 13.95
N SER A 260 -1.51 -35.78 13.05
CA SER A 260 -0.75 -36.29 11.89
C SER A 260 -0.38 -35.16 10.92
N ILE A 261 0.83 -35.21 10.34
CA ILE A 261 1.28 -34.22 9.32
C ILE A 261 0.78 -34.56 7.92
N LEU A 262 0.18 -35.74 7.73
CA LEU A 262 -0.20 -36.27 6.42
C LEU A 262 -1.09 -35.32 5.60
N PRO A 263 -2.15 -34.68 6.17
CA PRO A 263 -2.98 -33.76 5.40
C PRO A 263 -2.21 -32.54 4.88
N ASP A 264 -1.26 -32.03 5.68
CA ASP A 264 -0.43 -30.90 5.28
C ASP A 264 0.58 -31.31 4.20
N VAL A 265 1.19 -32.48 4.32
CA VAL A 265 2.13 -33.03 3.34
C VAL A 265 1.45 -33.29 1.99
N GLN A 266 0.26 -33.91 1.99
CA GLN A 266 -0.53 -34.14 0.78
C GLN A 266 -0.95 -32.82 0.13
N TYR A 267 -1.44 -31.86 0.92
CA TYR A 267 -1.80 -30.54 0.41
C TYR A 267 -0.61 -29.82 -0.24
N LEU A 268 0.57 -29.84 0.38
CA LEU A 268 1.76 -29.20 -0.16
C LEU A 268 2.32 -29.93 -1.39
N ALA A 269 2.10 -31.25 -1.50
CA ALA A 269 2.42 -32.03 -2.70
C ALA A 269 1.49 -31.69 -3.87
N GLU A 270 0.18 -31.57 -3.63
CA GLU A 270 -0.80 -31.11 -4.63
C GLU A 270 -0.50 -29.69 -5.13
N LEU A 271 0.00 -28.83 -4.24
CA LEU A 271 0.48 -27.51 -4.64
C LEU A 271 1.75 -27.56 -5.50
N GLY A 272 2.47 -28.69 -5.57
CA GLY A 272 3.72 -28.85 -6.33
C GLY A 272 4.98 -28.48 -5.53
N GLY A 273 4.86 -28.17 -4.24
CA GLY A 273 5.99 -27.85 -3.37
C GLY A 273 6.76 -29.10 -2.90
N LEU A 274 6.08 -30.25 -2.82
CA LEU A 274 6.64 -31.51 -2.34
C LEU A 274 6.53 -32.62 -3.39
N VAL A 275 7.39 -33.62 -3.28
CA VAL A 275 7.29 -34.89 -4.02
C VAL A 275 7.14 -36.01 -3.01
N LEU A 276 6.07 -36.80 -3.17
CA LEU A 276 5.78 -37.96 -2.34
C LEU A 276 6.33 -39.23 -2.99
N THR A 277 6.89 -40.11 -2.16
CA THR A 277 7.34 -41.45 -2.56
C THR A 277 6.44 -42.46 -1.89
N HIS A 278 5.83 -43.36 -2.67
CA HIS A 278 4.87 -44.35 -2.17
C HIS A 278 5.50 -45.73 -2.11
N ARG A 279 5.02 -46.58 -1.19
CA ARG A 279 5.39 -48.00 -1.19
C ARG A 279 4.66 -48.73 -2.31
N PRO A 280 5.28 -49.74 -2.94
CA PRO A 280 4.59 -50.60 -3.88
C PRO A 280 3.36 -51.25 -3.22
N GLY A 281 2.17 -51.02 -3.77
CA GLY A 281 0.90 -51.57 -3.25
C GLY A 281 0.10 -50.66 -2.30
N GLU A 282 0.64 -49.52 -1.87
CA GLU A 282 -0.04 -48.58 -0.96
C GLU A 282 0.01 -47.14 -1.52
N PRO A 283 -0.78 -46.83 -2.56
CA PRO A 283 -0.76 -45.51 -3.20
C PRO A 283 -1.25 -44.38 -2.27
N ASP A 284 -2.07 -44.68 -1.27
CA ASP A 284 -2.63 -43.66 -0.37
C ASP A 284 -1.73 -43.35 0.84
N ALA A 285 -0.66 -44.14 1.05
CA ALA A 285 0.27 -43.99 2.17
C ALA A 285 1.68 -43.61 1.67
N PRO A 286 2.04 -42.31 1.65
CA PRO A 286 3.38 -41.90 1.28
C PRO A 286 4.39 -42.41 2.31
N ALA A 287 5.39 -43.14 1.82
CA ALA A 287 6.47 -43.68 2.63
C ALA A 287 7.60 -42.66 2.85
N GLY A 288 7.74 -41.70 1.94
CA GLY A 288 8.71 -40.62 2.07
C GLY A 288 8.30 -39.35 1.36
N VAL A 289 8.93 -38.25 1.75
CA VAL A 289 8.64 -36.91 1.26
C VAL A 289 9.93 -36.12 1.07
N ARG A 290 9.99 -35.31 0.02
CA ARG A 290 11.07 -34.35 -0.22
C ARG A 290 10.53 -33.07 -0.83
N LEU A 291 11.32 -32.00 -0.81
CA LEU A 291 11.02 -30.82 -1.62
C LEU A 291 11.11 -31.15 -3.11
N SER A 292 10.23 -30.55 -3.91
CA SER A 292 10.42 -30.40 -5.35
C SER A 292 11.46 -29.31 -5.62
N ALA A 293 11.97 -29.22 -6.85
CA ALA A 293 12.81 -28.08 -7.25
C ALA A 293 12.08 -26.74 -7.03
N ALA A 294 10.80 -26.71 -7.41
CA ALA A 294 9.93 -25.56 -7.20
C ALA A 294 9.73 -25.21 -5.71
N GLY A 295 9.63 -26.21 -4.83
CA GLY A 295 9.54 -26.01 -3.39
C GLY A 295 10.82 -25.41 -2.80
N ILE A 296 11.99 -25.79 -3.31
CA ILE A 296 13.28 -25.21 -2.91
C ILE A 296 13.31 -23.73 -3.32
N ASP A 297 13.04 -23.44 -4.59
CA ASP A 297 13.03 -22.07 -5.11
C ASP A 297 12.05 -21.19 -4.33
N PHE A 298 10.85 -21.69 -4.07
CA PHE A 298 9.87 -20.99 -3.24
C PHE A 298 10.40 -20.68 -1.83
N PHE A 299 11.03 -21.65 -1.17
CA PHE A 299 11.55 -21.44 0.18
C PHE A 299 12.69 -20.41 0.20
N GLU A 300 13.58 -20.46 -0.78
CA GLU A 300 14.68 -19.50 -0.89
C GLU A 300 14.20 -18.08 -1.19
N GLN A 301 13.27 -17.93 -2.13
CA GLN A 301 12.75 -16.64 -2.53
C GLN A 301 11.82 -16.08 -1.45
N VAL A 302 10.77 -16.81 -1.08
CA VAL A 302 9.68 -16.26 -0.26
C VAL A 302 9.98 -16.34 1.24
N VAL A 303 10.56 -17.44 1.72
CA VAL A 303 10.76 -17.64 3.17
C VAL A 303 12.08 -17.04 3.62
N LEU A 304 13.16 -17.25 2.87
CA LEU A 304 14.48 -16.71 3.18
C LEU A 304 14.72 -15.30 2.60
N LYS A 305 13.78 -14.77 1.80
CA LYS A 305 13.86 -13.43 1.17
C LYS A 305 15.12 -13.22 0.33
N LYS A 306 15.67 -14.28 -0.27
CA LYS A 306 16.87 -14.20 -1.10
C LYS A 306 16.61 -13.60 -2.49
N ASP A 307 15.35 -13.39 -2.87
CA ASP A 307 14.98 -12.66 -4.10
C ASP A 307 14.95 -11.15 -3.91
N GLN A 308 15.18 -10.64 -2.69
CA GLN A 308 15.40 -9.22 -2.43
C GLN A 308 16.83 -8.80 -2.82
N PHE A 309 17.20 -9.06 -4.08
CA PHE A 309 18.35 -8.40 -4.72
C PHE A 309 17.82 -7.30 -5.66
N ALA A 310 18.14 -6.06 -5.28
CA ALA A 310 18.03 -4.80 -6.02
C ALA A 310 16.61 -4.30 -6.35
#